data_AF-A0A9W9WF86-F1
#
_entry.id   AF-A0A9W9WF86-F1
#
_cell.length_a   1.000
_cell.length_b   1.000
_cell.length_c   1.000
_cell.angle_alpha   90.00
_cell.angle_beta   90.00
_cell.angle_gamma   90.00
#
_symmetry.space_group_name_H-M   'P 1'
#
loop_
_entity.id
_entity.type
_entity.pdbx_description
1 polymer ?
#
loop_
_entity_poly.entity_id
_entity_poly.type
_entity_poly.pdbx_seq_one_letter_code
_entity_poly.pdbx_strand_id
1 'polypeptide(L)'
;MKLWAGLFLLLSFVSGVLSASSTQDKFATYQSLSRSGPVDLDSASYEDLTSTPRDYYAVVILTATDPRFGCLLCRDFESEWDLIARSWTKGTKPDELKVVFGTLDFDNGKAVFQKLMLQTAPVLLVFPPTIGPFAKVEGNPPSV
;
A
#
# COMPACT_ATOMS: atom_id res chain seq x y z
N MET A 1 42.99 8.94 -47.45
CA MET A 1 41.94 7.92 -47.67
C MET A 1 42.00 6.94 -46.50
N LYS A 2 40.85 6.68 -45.83
CA LYS A 2 40.66 5.96 -44.54
C LYS A 2 41.12 6.77 -43.31
N LEU A 3 40.42 7.77 -42.76
CA LEU A 3 39.01 7.94 -42.44
C LEU A 3 38.36 6.70 -41.80
N TRP A 4 37.98 6.88 -40.53
CA TRP A 4 36.78 6.27 -39.93
C TRP A 4 36.89 4.83 -39.40
N ALA A 5 37.84 4.56 -38.51
CA ALA A 5 37.84 3.29 -37.74
C ALA A 5 38.00 3.45 -36.22
N GLY A 6 38.37 4.64 -35.72
CA GLY A 6 38.75 4.82 -34.31
C GLY A 6 37.66 5.33 -33.36
N LEU A 7 36.54 5.86 -33.88
CA LEU A 7 35.59 6.62 -33.04
C LEU A 7 34.33 5.84 -32.62
N PHE A 8 34.20 4.58 -33.01
CA PHE A 8 32.97 3.79 -32.76
C PHE A 8 33.04 2.83 -31.57
N LEU A 9 34.12 2.83 -30.78
CA LEU A 9 34.36 1.78 -29.77
C LEU A 9 34.28 2.25 -28.30
N LEU A 10 33.80 3.47 -28.04
CA LEU A 10 33.71 4.03 -26.68
C LEU A 10 32.29 4.36 -26.22
N LEU A 11 31.24 3.97 -26.96
CA LEU A 11 29.85 4.34 -26.66
C LEU A 11 28.95 3.22 -26.12
N SER A 12 29.51 2.09 -25.69
CA SER A 12 28.70 0.90 -25.35
C SER A 12 29.01 0.35 -23.95
N PHE A 13 28.85 1.16 -22.90
CA PHE A 13 28.75 0.64 -21.52
C PHE A 13 27.85 1.56 -20.68
N VAL A 14 26.59 1.69 -21.07
CA VAL A 14 25.53 2.09 -20.12
C VAL A 14 24.62 0.87 -19.98
N SER A 15 25.08 -0.11 -19.19
CA SER A 15 24.22 -1.17 -18.70
C SER A 15 23.23 -0.53 -17.71
N GLY A 16 22.03 -0.24 -18.18
CA GLY A 16 20.92 0.15 -17.31
C GLY A 16 20.59 -1.02 -16.39
N VAL A 17 20.93 -0.89 -15.11
CA VAL A 17 20.51 -1.84 -14.08
C VAL A 17 19.03 -1.55 -13.80
N LEU A 18 18.14 -2.36 -14.38
CA LEU A 18 16.73 -2.38 -13.98
C LEU A 18 16.68 -2.99 -12.58
N SER A 19 16.69 -2.14 -11.55
CA SER A 19 16.46 -2.58 -10.18
C SER A 19 14.97 -2.87 -10.02
N ALA A 20 14.60 -4.15 -9.98
CA ALA A 20 13.26 -4.55 -9.55
C ALA A 20 13.20 -4.39 -8.02
N SER A 21 12.35 -3.48 -7.53
CA SER A 21 12.11 -3.32 -6.09
C SER A 21 11.56 -4.63 -5.51
N SER A 22 12.18 -5.15 -4.45
CA SER A 22 11.71 -6.39 -3.82
C SER A 22 10.48 -6.13 -2.94
N THR A 23 9.64 -7.14 -2.74
CA THR A 23 8.45 -7.00 -1.84
C THR A 23 8.85 -6.67 -0.41
N GLN A 24 10.02 -7.16 0.04
CA GLN A 24 10.59 -6.85 1.33
C GLN A 24 10.91 -5.35 1.47
N ASP A 25 11.43 -4.73 0.41
CA ASP A 25 11.73 -3.29 0.39
C ASP A 25 10.43 -2.46 0.50
N LYS A 26 9.35 -2.93 -0.14
CA LYS A 26 8.03 -2.29 -0.06
C LYS A 26 7.45 -2.35 1.36
N PHE A 27 7.43 -3.54 1.98
CA PHE A 27 6.92 -3.67 3.36
C PHE A 27 7.72 -2.82 4.34
N ALA A 28 9.05 -2.87 4.28
CA ALA A 28 9.92 -2.09 5.16
C ALA A 28 9.66 -0.57 5.02
N THR A 29 9.42 -0.11 3.79
CA THR A 29 9.06 1.27 3.49
C THR A 29 7.78 1.67 4.22
N TYR A 30 6.67 0.97 4.01
CA TYR A 30 5.39 1.31 4.65
C TYR A 30 5.40 1.10 6.16
N GLN A 31 6.11 0.08 6.67
CA GLN A 31 6.30 -0.13 8.10
C GLN A 31 7.04 1.05 8.75
N SER A 32 7.99 1.68 8.04
CA SER A 32 8.70 2.85 8.55
C SER A 32 7.78 4.08 8.66
N LEU A 33 6.76 4.18 7.80
CA LEU A 33 5.75 5.24 7.82
C LEU A 33 4.69 5.02 8.90
N SER A 34 4.39 3.75 9.25
CA SER A 34 3.35 3.40 10.23
C SER A 34 3.76 3.57 11.71
N ARG A 35 4.89 4.24 12.00
CA ARG A 35 5.44 4.38 13.37
C ARG A 35 4.49 5.06 14.33
N SER A 36 3.75 6.06 13.85
CA SER A 36 2.84 6.87 14.64
C SER A 36 1.38 6.50 14.46
N GLY A 37 1.02 5.47 13.70
CA GLY A 37 -0.39 5.17 13.38
C GLY A 37 -0.55 4.47 12.04
N PRO A 38 -1.76 4.48 11.46
CA PRO A 38 -1.95 4.03 10.09
C PRO A 38 -1.18 4.96 9.13
N VAL A 39 -0.77 4.44 7.98
CA VAL A 39 -0.12 5.22 6.93
C VAL A 39 -1.17 6.05 6.20
N ASP A 40 -0.98 7.36 6.11
CA ASP A 40 -1.80 8.20 5.24
C ASP A 40 -1.49 7.92 3.77
N LEU A 41 -2.52 7.54 3.02
CA LEU A 41 -2.43 7.15 1.63
C LEU A 41 -3.07 8.22 0.73
N ASP A 42 -2.55 8.29 -0.47
CA ASP A 42 -3.19 8.83 -1.65
C ASP A 42 -3.51 7.71 -2.64
N SER A 43 -4.09 8.08 -3.79
CA SER A 43 -4.45 7.09 -4.81
C SER A 43 -3.24 6.28 -5.32
N ALA A 44 -2.05 6.88 -5.41
CA ALA A 44 -0.87 6.19 -5.95
C ALA A 44 -0.26 5.21 -4.93
N SER A 45 -0.10 5.66 -3.68
CA SER A 45 0.38 4.84 -2.58
C SER A 45 -0.62 3.75 -2.17
N TYR A 46 -1.93 3.98 -2.34
CA TYR A 46 -2.93 2.92 -2.22
C TYR A 46 -2.69 1.80 -3.24
N GLU A 47 -2.56 2.14 -4.51
CA GLU A 47 -2.33 1.16 -5.58
C GLU A 47 -0.97 0.46 -5.37
N ASP A 48 0.07 1.19 -4.98
CA ASP A 48 1.37 0.59 -4.69
C ASP A 48 1.30 -0.36 -3.48
N LEU A 49 0.71 0.07 -2.36
CA LEU A 49 0.56 -0.74 -1.14
C LEU A 49 -0.25 -2.03 -1.39
N THR A 50 -1.26 -1.95 -2.26
CA THR A 50 -2.22 -3.04 -2.56
C THR A 50 -1.92 -3.81 -3.85
N SER A 51 -0.90 -3.42 -4.62
CA SER A 51 -0.45 -4.12 -5.84
C SER A 51 0.15 -5.49 -5.53
N THR A 52 0.07 -6.43 -6.45
CA THR A 52 0.71 -7.76 -6.34
C THR A 52 2.07 -7.78 -7.04
N PRO A 53 3.06 -8.58 -6.61
CA PRO A 53 3.04 -9.52 -5.48
C PRO A 53 3.33 -8.86 -4.12
N ARG A 54 2.84 -9.44 -3.02
CA ARG A 54 3.10 -9.00 -1.63
C ARG A 54 3.15 -10.16 -0.65
N ASP A 55 4.04 -10.06 0.32
CA ASP A 55 4.21 -11.00 1.44
C ASP A 55 3.67 -10.44 2.77
N TYR A 56 2.81 -9.43 2.71
CA TYR A 56 2.20 -8.77 3.87
C TYR A 56 0.71 -8.48 3.65
N TYR A 57 -0.04 -8.37 4.75
CA TYR A 57 -1.41 -7.87 4.74
C TYR A 57 -1.39 -6.34 4.61
N ALA A 58 -2.22 -5.81 3.73
CA ALA A 58 -2.59 -4.40 3.76
C ALA A 58 -4.02 -4.27 4.27
N VAL A 59 -4.22 -3.52 5.35
CA VAL A 59 -5.54 -3.25 5.92
C VAL A 59 -5.80 -1.77 5.74
N VAL A 60 -6.73 -1.41 4.86
CA VAL A 60 -6.95 -0.02 4.47
C VAL A 60 -8.38 0.40 4.79
N ILE A 61 -8.51 1.49 5.54
CA ILE A 61 -9.79 2.18 5.65
C ILE A 61 -9.90 3.26 4.57
N LEU A 62 -10.99 3.24 3.82
CA LEU A 62 -11.38 4.30 2.91
C LEU A 62 -12.40 5.17 3.64
N THR A 63 -12.06 6.44 3.87
CA THR A 63 -12.81 7.33 4.76
C THR A 63 -13.07 8.71 4.12
N ALA A 64 -13.82 9.57 4.81
CA ALA A 64 -14.10 10.94 4.38
C ALA A 64 -14.31 11.82 5.62
N THR A 65 -13.23 12.17 6.32
CA THR A 65 -13.31 12.85 7.63
C THR A 65 -13.48 14.36 7.52
N ASP A 66 -13.19 14.97 6.35
CA ASP A 66 -13.43 16.39 6.14
C ASP A 66 -14.91 16.74 6.41
N PRO A 67 -15.20 17.75 7.27
CA PRO A 67 -16.56 18.13 7.64
C PRO A 67 -17.49 18.43 6.46
N ARG A 68 -16.95 18.83 5.29
CA ARG A 68 -17.73 19.10 4.07
C ARG A 68 -18.50 17.90 3.56
N PHE A 69 -18.04 16.68 3.88
CA PHE A 69 -18.73 15.45 3.50
C PHE A 69 -19.82 15.03 4.48
N GLY A 70 -19.86 15.63 5.68
CA GLY A 70 -20.87 15.31 6.69
C GLY A 70 -20.82 13.87 7.20
N CYS A 71 -19.69 13.15 7.01
CA CYS A 71 -19.57 11.76 7.44
C CYS A 71 -19.30 11.66 8.95
N LEU A 72 -20.36 11.66 9.76
CA LEU A 72 -20.23 11.53 11.22
C LEU A 72 -19.55 10.20 11.61
N LEU A 73 -19.96 9.09 10.97
CA LEU A 73 -19.39 7.77 11.24
C LEU A 73 -17.88 7.70 10.94
N CYS A 74 -17.41 8.37 9.89
CA CYS A 74 -15.99 8.41 9.53
C CYS A 74 -15.16 9.03 10.66
N ARG A 75 -15.64 10.14 11.22
CA ARG A 75 -14.96 10.87 12.30
C ARG A 75 -15.04 10.13 13.63
N ASP A 76 -16.19 9.52 13.93
CA ASP A 76 -16.36 8.74 15.17
C ASP A 76 -15.51 7.46 15.15
N PHE A 77 -15.31 6.86 13.97
CA PHE A 77 -14.50 5.64 13.82
C PHE A 77 -12.99 5.92 13.76
N GLU A 78 -12.58 7.16 13.47
CA GLU A 78 -11.18 7.54 13.27
C GLU A 78 -10.29 7.18 14.47
N SER A 79 -10.75 7.47 15.70
CA SER A 79 -9.97 7.16 16.92
C SER A 79 -9.80 5.66 17.16
N GLU A 80 -10.82 4.86 16.83
CA GLU A 80 -10.76 3.40 16.95
C GLU A 80 -9.80 2.79 15.93
N TRP A 81 -9.84 3.32 14.70
CA TRP A 81 -8.90 2.93 13.65
C TRP A 81 -7.44 3.23 14.05
N ASP A 82 -7.22 4.43 14.56
CA ASP A 82 -5.91 4.88 15.05
C ASP A 82 -5.41 3.99 16.19
N LEU A 83 -6.29 3.65 17.13
CA LEU A 83 -5.97 2.78 18.26
C LEU A 83 -5.54 1.38 17.80
N ILE A 84 -6.26 0.78 16.85
CA ILE A 84 -5.94 -0.55 16.31
C ILE A 84 -4.57 -0.52 15.62
N ALA A 85 -4.34 0.44 14.73
CA ALA A 85 -3.09 0.55 13.99
C ALA A 85 -1.89 0.77 14.93
N ARG A 86 -2.02 1.66 15.93
CA ARG A 86 -0.97 1.91 16.93
C ARG A 86 -0.71 0.68 17.80
N SER A 87 -1.76 -0.04 18.20
CA SER A 87 -1.65 -1.26 19.01
C SER A 87 -0.89 -2.34 18.25
N TRP A 88 -1.17 -2.51 16.96
CA TRP A 88 -0.41 -3.42 16.11
C TRP A 88 1.06 -3.00 15.96
N THR A 89 1.32 -1.73 15.61
CA THR A 89 2.70 -1.24 15.40
C THR A 89 3.55 -1.42 16.66
N LYS A 90 3.01 -1.12 17.84
CA LYS A 90 3.75 -1.20 19.12
C LYS A 90 3.77 -2.59 19.75
N GLY A 91 2.76 -3.42 19.47
CA GLY A 91 2.60 -4.74 20.08
C GLY A 91 3.62 -5.77 19.57
N THR A 92 3.79 -6.81 20.37
CA THR A 92 4.50 -8.04 19.95
C THR A 92 3.75 -8.68 18.80
N LYS A 93 4.47 -9.00 17.73
CA LYS A 93 3.90 -9.60 16.52
C LYS A 93 4.24 -11.09 16.49
N PRO A 94 3.32 -11.95 16.05
CA PRO A 94 3.68 -13.31 15.67
C PRO A 94 4.81 -13.30 14.65
N ASP A 95 5.70 -14.28 14.71
CA ASP A 95 6.79 -14.40 13.75
C ASP A 95 6.25 -14.47 12.33
N GLU A 96 6.95 -13.79 11.41
CA GLU A 96 6.63 -13.71 9.97
C GLU A 96 5.33 -12.98 9.61
N LEU A 97 4.43 -12.67 10.56
CA LEU A 97 3.18 -11.96 10.28
C LEU A 97 3.45 -10.47 10.04
N LYS A 98 3.33 -10.07 8.77
CA LYS A 98 3.50 -8.69 8.31
C LYS A 98 2.15 -8.06 8.01
N VAL A 99 1.85 -6.93 8.65
CA VAL A 99 0.62 -6.15 8.41
C VAL A 99 0.96 -4.67 8.36
N VAL A 100 0.40 -3.98 7.38
CA VAL A 100 0.42 -2.53 7.24
C VAL A 100 -1.02 -2.02 7.35
N PHE A 101 -1.24 -1.03 8.21
CA PHE A 101 -2.50 -0.29 8.31
C PHE A 101 -2.39 0.99 7.51
N GLY A 102 -3.40 1.32 6.70
CA GLY A 102 -3.44 2.52 5.88
C GLY A 102 -4.79 3.24 5.94
N THR A 103 -4.76 4.55 5.74
CA THR A 103 -5.93 5.42 5.69
C THR A 103 -5.96 6.11 4.35
N LEU A 104 -7.00 5.89 3.55
CA LEU A 104 -7.24 6.62 2.31
C LEU A 104 -8.45 7.52 2.51
N ASP A 105 -8.21 8.80 2.79
CA ASP A 105 -9.29 9.79 2.80
C ASP A 105 -9.74 10.12 1.37
N PHE A 106 -11.04 10.34 1.19
CA PHE A 106 -11.65 10.67 -0.09
C PHE A 106 -10.95 11.85 -0.79
N ASP A 107 -10.43 12.83 -0.05
CA ASP A 107 -9.72 13.97 -0.62
C ASP A 107 -8.48 13.59 -1.42
N ASN A 108 -7.77 12.56 -0.97
CA ASN A 108 -6.56 12.03 -1.61
C ASN A 108 -6.85 10.78 -2.45
N GLY A 109 -8.06 10.21 -2.31
CA GLY A 109 -8.45 8.90 -2.83
C GLY A 109 -9.54 8.88 -3.89
N LYS A 110 -10.01 10.02 -4.41
CA LYS A 110 -11.17 10.08 -5.34
C LYS A 110 -11.10 9.06 -6.48
N ALA A 111 -9.93 8.88 -7.10
CA ALA A 111 -9.75 7.94 -8.20
C ALA A 111 -9.97 6.48 -7.75
N VAL A 112 -9.54 6.12 -6.54
CA VAL A 112 -9.76 4.79 -5.96
C VAL A 112 -11.24 4.59 -5.62
N PHE A 113 -11.89 5.57 -5.00
CA PHE A 113 -13.33 5.50 -4.72
C PHE A 113 -14.14 5.29 -6.01
N GLN A 114 -13.79 6.00 -7.08
CA GLN A 114 -14.41 5.82 -8.39
C GLN A 114 -14.12 4.44 -8.99
N LYS A 115 -12.86 3.99 -8.97
CA LYS A 115 -12.44 2.68 -9.49
C LYS A 115 -13.16 1.52 -8.79
N LEU A 116 -13.36 1.64 -7.48
CA LEU A 116 -14.07 0.66 -6.65
C LEU A 116 -15.58 0.87 -6.61
N MET A 117 -16.09 1.90 -7.30
CA MET A 117 -17.52 2.27 -7.34
C MET A 117 -18.14 2.49 -5.94
N LEU A 118 -17.35 2.98 -4.98
CA LEU A 118 -17.83 3.22 -3.62
C LEU A 118 -18.69 4.47 -3.56
N GLN A 119 -19.90 4.32 -3.02
CA GLN A 119 -20.87 5.42 -2.82
C GLN A 119 -20.97 5.87 -1.35
N THR A 120 -20.27 5.19 -0.44
CA THR A 120 -20.36 5.39 1.01
C THR A 120 -18.98 5.27 1.67
N ALA A 121 -18.84 5.87 2.85
CA ALA A 121 -17.69 5.75 3.72
C ALA A 121 -18.14 5.68 5.20
N PRO A 122 -17.35 5.09 6.10
CA PRO A 122 -16.08 4.41 5.85
C PRO A 122 -16.25 3.00 5.24
N VAL A 123 -15.23 2.51 4.54
CA VAL A 123 -15.14 1.12 4.03
C VAL A 123 -13.80 0.53 4.43
N LEU A 124 -13.81 -0.60 5.15
CA LEU A 124 -12.61 -1.30 5.57
C LEU A 124 -12.30 -2.44 4.60
N LEU A 125 -11.10 -2.46 4.02
CA LEU A 125 -10.64 -3.50 3.10
C LEU A 125 -9.41 -4.21 3.64
N VAL A 126 -9.45 -5.55 3.64
CA VAL A 126 -8.33 -6.40 4.03
C VAL A 126 -7.78 -7.10 2.80
N PHE A 127 -6.54 -6.78 2.44
CA PHE A 127 -5.81 -7.38 1.34
C PHE A 127 -4.83 -8.41 1.88
N PRO A 128 -5.11 -9.71 1.74
CA PRO A 128 -4.18 -10.75 2.19
C PRO A 128 -2.87 -10.73 1.37
N PRO A 129 -1.80 -11.35 1.89
CA PRO A 129 -0.61 -11.67 1.12
C PRO A 129 -0.98 -12.49 -0.12
N THR A 130 -0.20 -12.33 -1.18
CA THR A 130 -0.33 -13.06 -2.44
C THR A 130 0.82 -14.02 -2.67
N ILE A 131 1.89 -13.89 -1.88
CA ILE A 131 3.02 -14.81 -1.80
C ILE A 131 3.37 -15.08 -0.34
N GLY A 132 4.18 -16.11 -0.09
CA GLY A 132 4.61 -16.48 1.25
C GLY A 132 3.61 -17.35 2.03
N PRO A 133 3.93 -17.68 3.30
CA PRO A 133 3.20 -18.69 4.07
C PRO A 133 1.75 -18.29 4.42
N PHE A 134 1.42 -17.00 4.34
CA PHE A 134 0.10 -16.45 4.63
C PHE A 134 -0.73 -16.11 3.38
N ALA A 135 -0.31 -16.53 2.19
CA ALA A 135 -1.06 -16.27 0.96
C ALA A 135 -2.39 -17.05 0.95
N LYS A 136 -3.50 -16.39 0.59
CA LYS A 136 -4.78 -17.10 0.41
C LYS A 136 -4.66 -18.04 -0.79
N VAL A 137 -5.08 -19.30 -0.62
CA VAL A 137 -5.26 -20.22 -1.74
C VAL A 137 -6.44 -19.73 -2.59
N GLU A 138 -6.21 -19.54 -3.89
CA GLU A 138 -7.23 -19.19 -4.89
C GLU A 138 -8.45 -20.11 -4.73
N GLY A 139 -9.60 -19.55 -4.32
CA GLY A 139 -10.84 -20.31 -4.12
C GLY A 139 -11.68 -19.93 -2.89
N ASN A 140 -11.13 -19.19 -1.94
CA ASN A 140 -11.92 -18.71 -0.80
C ASN A 140 -12.57 -17.35 -1.14
N PRO A 141 -13.89 -17.16 -0.92
CA PRO A 141 -14.56 -15.90 -1.18
C PRO A 141 -13.90 -14.75 -0.40
N PRO A 142 -14.00 -13.50 -0.90
CA PRO A 142 -13.56 -12.34 -0.14
C PRO A 142 -14.28 -12.35 1.21
N SER A 143 -13.51 -12.29 2.28
CA SER A 143 -14.02 -12.10 3.63
C SER A 143 -14.54 -10.67 3.69
N VAL A 144 -15.86 -10.53 3.52
CA VAL A 144 -16.65 -9.31 3.72
C VAL A 144 -16.63 -8.91 5.18
#